data_AF-A0A2V6J9N5-F1
#
_entry.id   AF-A0A2V6J9N5-F1
#
_cell.length_a   1.000
_cell.length_b   1.000
_cell.length_c   1.000
_cell.angle_alpha   90.00
_cell.angle_beta   90.00
_cell.angle_gamma   90.00
#
_symmetry.space_group_name_H-M   'P 1'
#
loop_
_entity.id
_entity.type
_entity.pdbx_description
1 polymer ?
#
loop_
_entity_poly.entity_id
_entity_poly.type
_entity_poly.pdbx_seq_one_letter_code
_entity_poly.pdbx_strand_id
1 'polypeptide(L)'
;MTPVLTFFIGLAILVLFGWYFATETERLRRILGTVLTIVVTAFCLWSTYPPFDEKRPDGTVIRRGKIHLGLDLQGGTSFLIRLEPPASADGGKRPITKAMVDQAIEAIRK
;
A
#
# COMPACT_ATOMS: atom_id res chain seq x y z
N MET A 1 0.84 5.10 13.07
CA MET A 1 2.02 5.96 12.93
C MET A 1 1.63 7.11 12.03
N THR A 2 1.77 8.35 12.51
CA THR A 2 1.62 9.52 11.63
C THR A 2 2.78 9.52 10.62
N PRO A 3 2.57 9.92 9.36
CA PRO A 3 3.63 9.92 8.35
C PRO A 3 4.88 10.70 8.79
N VAL A 4 4.66 11.81 9.48
CA VAL A 4 5.71 12.68 10.04
C VAL A 4 6.59 11.93 11.04
N LEU A 5 6.01 11.12 11.93
CA LEU A 5 6.77 10.41 12.95
C LEU A 5 7.58 9.26 12.34
N THR A 6 7.02 8.56 11.34
CA THR A 6 7.75 7.55 10.56
C THR A 6 8.97 8.15 9.88
N PHE A 7 8.85 9.36 9.32
CA PHE A 7 9.95 10.07 8.68
C PHE A 7 11.10 10.36 9.66
N PHE A 8 10.80 10.93 10.83
CA PHE A 8 11.83 11.26 11.83
C PHE A 8 12.52 10.02 12.41
N ILE A 9 11.78 8.93 12.62
CA ILE A 9 12.39 7.66 13.05
C ILE A 9 13.35 7.14 11.98
N GLY A 10 12.94 7.16 10.70
CA GLY A 10 13.81 6.78 9.59
C GLY A 10 15.08 7.64 9.51
N LEU A 11 14.95 8.95 9.72
CA LEU A 11 16.08 9.89 9.76
C LEU A 11 17.03 9.57 10.92
N ALA A 12 16.51 9.29 12.11
CA ALA A 12 17.33 8.93 13.27
C ALA A 12 18.10 7.61 13.04
N ILE A 13 17.47 6.61 12.43
CA ILE A 13 18.13 5.35 12.04
C ILE A 13 19.25 5.62 11.03
N LEU A 14 19.02 6.51 10.05
CA LEU A 14 20.04 6.88 9.06
C LEU A 14 21.25 7.57 9.71
N VAL A 15 21.01 8.49 10.65
CA VAL A 15 22.09 9.15 11.41
C VAL A 15 22.87 8.13 12.24
N LEU A 16 22.19 7.20 12.90
CA LEU A 16 22.82 6.13 13.68
C LEU A 16 23.67 5.21 12.78
N PHE A 17 23.19 4.91 11.58
CA PHE A 17 23.92 4.15 10.57
C PHE A 17 25.19 4.89 10.10
N GLY A 18 25.08 6.20 9.83
CA GLY A 18 26.25 7.03 9.51
C GLY A 18 27.26 7.05 10.65
N TRP A 19 26.78 7.20 11.90
CA TRP A 19 27.63 7.16 13.10
C TRP A 19 28.36 5.82 13.25
N TYR A 20 27.66 4.70 13.00
CA TYR A 20 28.26 3.37 12.99
C TYR A 20 29.46 3.27 12.04
N PHE A 21 29.37 3.85 10.84
CA PHE A 21 30.47 3.89 9.88
C PHE A 21 31.60 4.84 10.26
N ALA A 22 31.27 6.00 10.85
CA ALA A 22 32.25 7.01 11.26
C ALA A 22 33.07 6.60 12.50
N THR A 23 32.64 5.57 13.24
CA THR A 23 33.30 5.15 14.48
C THR A 23 34.45 4.20 14.19
N GLU A 24 35.68 4.62 14.51
CA GLU A 24 36.89 3.79 14.32
C GLU A 24 37.14 2.80 15.48
N THR A 25 36.58 3.07 16.66
CA THR A 25 36.74 2.18 17.82
C THR A 25 35.94 0.89 17.65
N GLU A 26 36.60 -0.28 17.67
CA GLU A 26 35.93 -1.57 17.49
C GLU A 26 34.79 -1.83 18.49
N ARG A 27 34.98 -1.48 19.77
CA ARG A 27 33.97 -1.72 20.82
C ARG A 27 32.70 -0.90 20.58
N LEU A 28 32.86 0.39 20.29
CA LEU A 28 31.73 1.27 19.98
C LEU A 28 31.04 0.85 18.69
N ARG A 29 31.81 0.51 17.64
CA ARG A 29 31.27 0.02 16.38
C ARG A 29 30.42 -1.23 16.58
N ARG A 30 30.87 -2.21 17.40
CA ARG A 30 30.07 -3.40 17.74
C ARG A 30 28.77 -3.04 18.44
N ILE A 31 28.80 -2.20 19.47
CA ILE A 31 27.61 -1.78 20.22
C ILE A 31 26.62 -1.05 19.30
N LEU A 32 27.11 -0.08 18.52
CA LEU A 32 26.30 0.68 17.57
C LEU A 32 25.67 -0.23 16.51
N GLY A 33 26.43 -1.21 16.00
CA GLY A 33 25.92 -2.20 15.07
C GLY A 33 24.78 -3.02 15.68
N THR A 34 24.94 -3.52 16.90
CA THR A 34 23.89 -4.28 17.60
C THR A 34 22.65 -3.43 17.87
N VAL A 35 22.82 -2.20 18.37
CA VAL A 35 21.71 -1.27 18.62
C VAL A 35 20.97 -0.97 17.31
N LEU A 36 21.70 -0.68 16.24
CA LEU A 36 21.13 -0.41 14.93
C LEU A 36 20.31 -1.61 14.43
N THR A 37 20.86 -2.83 14.51
CA THR A 37 20.15 -4.05 14.11
C THR A 37 18.85 -4.20 14.89
N ILE A 38 18.89 -4.07 16.23
CA ILE A 38 17.70 -4.20 17.09
C ILE A 38 16.65 -3.15 16.71
N VAL A 39 17.05 -1.88 16.56
CA VAL A 39 16.14 -0.78 16.24
C VAL A 39 15.50 -0.99 14.86
N VAL A 40 16.28 -1.35 13.84
CA VAL A 40 15.77 -1.61 12.50
C VAL A 40 14.80 -2.80 12.51
N THR A 41 15.17 -3.91 13.14
CA THR A 41 14.31 -5.09 13.22
C THR A 41 13.00 -4.78 13.96
N ALA A 42 13.07 -4.09 15.11
CA ALA A 42 11.88 -3.70 15.86
C ALA A 42 10.97 -2.76 15.06
N PHE A 43 11.56 -1.78 14.36
CA PHE A 43 10.82 -0.86 13.51
C PHE A 43 10.13 -1.57 12.33
N CYS A 44 10.81 -2.51 11.67
CA CYS A 44 10.21 -3.32 10.61
C CYS A 44 9.03 -4.16 11.13
N LEU A 45 9.23 -4.88 12.24
CA LEU A 45 8.17 -5.68 12.84
C LEU A 45 6.95 -4.84 13.20
N TRP A 46 7.17 -3.66 13.79
CA TRP A 46 6.09 -2.78 14.17
C TRP A 46 5.37 -2.13 12.98
N SER A 47 6.11 -1.82 11.92
CA SER A 47 5.55 -1.26 10.68
C SER A 47 4.66 -2.28 9.96
N THR A 48 5.01 -3.57 10.03
CA THR A 48 4.33 -4.63 9.30
C THR A 48 3.27 -5.36 10.14
N TYR A 49 3.34 -5.35 11.47
CA TYR A 49 2.41 -6.13 12.33
C TYR A 49 1.15 -5.35 12.74
N PRO A 50 -0.07 -5.87 12.50
CA PRO A 50 -0.41 -7.16 11.94
C PRO A 50 -0.37 -7.07 10.40
N PRO A 51 0.20 -8.07 9.70
CA PRO A 51 0.32 -8.00 8.25
C PRO A 51 -1.04 -8.02 7.58
N PHE A 52 -1.95 -8.87 8.06
CA PHE A 52 -3.27 -9.11 7.48
C PHE A 52 -4.39 -8.62 8.40
N ASP A 53 -5.58 -8.44 7.81
CA ASP A 53 -6.79 -8.10 8.55
C ASP A 53 -7.15 -9.22 9.53
N GLU A 54 -7.24 -8.91 10.81
CA GLU A 54 -7.81 -9.82 11.81
C GLU A 54 -9.33 -9.75 11.70
N LYS A 55 -9.95 -10.87 11.32
CA LYS A 55 -11.40 -11.01 11.15
C LYS A 55 -11.97 -11.91 12.25
N ARG A 56 -13.17 -11.61 12.74
CA ARG A 56 -13.95 -12.52 13.60
C ARG A 56 -14.53 -13.68 12.78
N PRO A 57 -15.01 -14.75 13.44
CA PRO A 57 -15.72 -15.85 12.77
C PRO A 57 -16.97 -15.40 11.99
N ASP A 58 -17.55 -14.25 12.35
CA ASP A 58 -18.68 -13.60 11.68
C ASP A 58 -18.29 -12.80 10.41
N GLY A 59 -16.99 -12.75 10.06
CA GLY A 59 -16.46 -12.00 8.93
C GLY A 59 -16.20 -10.51 9.19
N THR A 60 -16.50 -10.00 10.39
CA THR A 60 -16.23 -8.59 10.74
C THR A 60 -14.74 -8.33 10.97
N VAL A 61 -14.22 -7.23 10.42
CA VAL A 61 -12.80 -6.85 10.59
C VAL A 61 -12.60 -6.20 11.96
N ILE A 62 -11.85 -6.87 12.83
CA ILE A 62 -11.52 -6.41 14.19
C ILE A 62 -10.37 -5.41 14.13
N ARG A 63 -9.35 -5.73 13.32
CA ARG A 63 -8.14 -4.91 13.17
C ARG A 63 -7.68 -4.99 11.73
N ARG A 64 -7.60 -3.83 11.06
CA ARG A 64 -7.06 -3.78 9.71
C ARG A 64 -5.55 -4.05 9.73
N GLY A 65 -5.13 -4.94 8.84
CA GLY A 65 -3.75 -5.23 8.53
C GLY A 65 -3.07 -4.02 7.89
N LYS A 66 -1.74 -4.04 7.90
CA LYS A 66 -0.92 -3.01 7.25
C LYS A 66 -0.78 -3.22 5.75
N ILE A 67 -1.01 -4.45 5.28
CA ILE A 67 -0.91 -4.83 3.87
C ILE A 67 -2.31 -4.86 3.27
N HIS A 68 -2.56 -4.00 2.29
CA HIS A 68 -3.81 -4.01 1.54
C HIS A 68 -3.76 -5.15 0.51
N LEU A 69 -4.63 -6.13 0.70
CA LEU A 69 -4.78 -7.25 -0.20
C LEU A 69 -5.57 -6.79 -1.44
N GLY A 70 -5.11 -7.15 -2.64
CA GLY A 70 -5.87 -6.90 -3.86
C GLY A 70 -7.10 -7.80 -3.96
N LEU A 71 -7.97 -7.55 -4.95
CA LEU A 71 -9.19 -8.34 -5.19
C LEU A 71 -8.93 -9.86 -5.27
N ASP A 72 -7.80 -10.25 -5.87
CA ASP A 72 -7.41 -11.66 -6.02
C ASP A 72 -7.14 -12.35 -4.68
N LEU A 73 -6.61 -11.62 -3.70
CA LEU A 73 -6.24 -12.16 -2.38
C LEU A 73 -7.29 -11.89 -1.29
N GLN A 74 -7.99 -10.75 -1.36
CA GLN A 74 -9.02 -10.37 -0.40
C GLN A 74 -10.40 -10.92 -0.79
N GLY A 75 -10.57 -11.28 -2.06
CA GLY A 75 -11.87 -11.52 -2.66
C GLY A 75 -12.58 -10.22 -3.05
N GLY A 76 -13.58 -10.35 -3.91
CA GLY A 76 -14.42 -9.26 -4.38
C GLY A 76 -14.99 -9.57 -5.76
N THR A 77 -15.65 -8.60 -6.37
CA THR A 77 -16.28 -8.76 -7.68
C THR A 77 -15.59 -7.90 -8.72
N SER A 78 -15.18 -8.52 -9.83
CA SER A 78 -14.71 -7.82 -11.03
C SER A 78 -15.79 -7.94 -12.11
N PHE A 79 -16.23 -6.80 -12.65
CA PHE A 79 -17.23 -6.75 -13.72
C PHE A 79 -16.58 -6.24 -15.01
N LEU A 80 -16.70 -7.03 -16.08
CA LEU A 80 -16.31 -6.60 -17.42
C LEU A 80 -17.52 -5.98 -18.10
N ILE A 81 -17.51 -4.67 -18.24
CA ILE A 81 -18.61 -3.90 -18.85
C ILE A 81 -18.20 -3.47 -20.25
N ARG A 82 -19.08 -3.68 -21.23
CA ARG A 82 -18.88 -3.26 -22.62
C ARG A 82 -19.97 -2.27 -23.01
N LEU A 83 -19.56 -1.18 -23.65
CA LEU A 83 -20.51 -0.24 -24.24
C LEU A 83 -21.15 -0.84 -25.49
N GLU A 84 -22.48 -0.78 -25.54
CA GLU A 84 -23.20 -1.03 -26.78
C GLU A 84 -23.21 0.24 -27.66
N PRO A 85 -22.96 0.11 -28.96
CA PRO A 85 -22.97 1.26 -29.87
C PRO A 85 -24.39 1.84 -29.96
N PRO A 86 -24.57 3.16 -29.83
CA PRO A 86 -25.89 3.75 -29.89
C PRO A 86 -26.48 3.60 -31.30
N ALA A 87 -27.79 3.34 -31.35
CA ALA A 87 -28.54 3.33 -32.60
C ALA A 87 -28.51 4.74 -33.23
N SER A 88 -28.06 4.83 -34.48
CA SER A 88 -28.18 6.06 -35.27
C SER A 88 -29.64 6.23 -35.74
N ALA A 89 -30.04 7.46 -36.06
CA ALA A 89 -31.37 7.78 -36.57
C ALA A 89 -31.74 7.02 -37.86
N ASP A 90 -30.75 6.51 -38.60
CA ASP A 90 -30.89 5.70 -39.82
C ASP A 90 -30.67 4.17 -39.59
N GLY A 91 -30.75 3.70 -38.33
CA GLY A 91 -30.61 2.26 -38.01
C GLY A 91 -29.19 1.69 -38.05
N GLY A 92 -28.19 2.48 -38.43
CA GLY A 92 -26.76 2.11 -38.36
C GLY A 92 -26.16 2.24 -36.95
N LYS A 93 -25.15 1.42 -36.62
CA LYS A 93 -24.42 1.49 -35.34
C LYS A 93 -23.35 2.60 -35.40
N ARG A 94 -23.38 3.60 -34.50
CA ARG A 94 -22.31 4.62 -34.42
C ARG A 94 -21.05 4.02 -33.78
N PRO A 95 -19.84 4.40 -34.23
CA PRO A 95 -18.60 3.92 -33.63
C PRO A 95 -18.46 4.45 -32.20
N ILE A 96 -18.02 3.58 -31.29
CA ILE A 96 -17.77 3.94 -29.89
C ILE A 96 -16.50 4.80 -29.87
N THR A 97 -16.63 6.05 -29.43
CA THR A 97 -15.48 6.95 -29.29
C THR A 97 -14.88 6.85 -27.89
N LYS A 98 -13.59 7.18 -27.76
CA LYS A 98 -12.89 7.18 -26.47
C LYS A 98 -13.57 8.10 -25.45
N ALA A 99 -14.10 9.24 -25.88
CA ALA A 99 -14.84 10.16 -25.02
C ALA A 99 -16.11 9.53 -24.41
N MET A 100 -16.82 8.69 -25.16
CA MET A 100 -17.99 7.96 -24.64
C MET A 100 -17.59 6.91 -23.59
N VAL A 101 -16.45 6.24 -23.79
CA VAL A 101 -15.89 5.32 -22.80
C VAL A 101 -15.50 6.07 -21.53
N ASP A 102 -14.76 7.18 -21.66
CA ASP A 102 -14.29 7.98 -20.53
C ASP A 102 -15.48 8.56 -19.74
N GLN A 103 -16.55 9.00 -20.42
CA GLN A 103 -17.79 9.46 -19.77
C GLN A 103 -18.52 8.33 -19.04
N ALA A 104 -18.62 7.13 -19.64
CA ALA A 104 -19.24 5.98 -19.00
C ALA A 104 -18.46 5.52 -17.75
N ILE A 105 -17.13 5.54 -17.83
CA ILE A 105 -16.25 5.27 -16.67
C ILE A 105 -16.53 6.27 -15.55
N GLU A 106 -16.62 7.56 -15.86
CA GLU A 106 -16.87 8.59 -14.85
C GLU A 106 -18.26 8.46 -14.22
N ALA A 107 -19.27 8.09 -15.02
CA ALA A 107 -20.63 7.82 -14.53
C ALA A 107 -20.70 6.61 -13.59
N ILE A 108 -19.88 5.57 -13.81
CA ILE A 108 -19.79 4.38 -12.95
C ILE A 108 -18.96 4.65 -11.69
N ARG A 109 -17.96 5.53 -11.78
CA ARG A 109 -17.07 5.88 -10.65
C ARG A 109 -17.79 6.69 -9.57
N LYS A 110 -18.81 7.46 -9.95
CA LYS A 110 -19.55 8.38 -9.08
C LYS A 110 -20.67 7.67 -8.32
#